data_AF-A0A926UTD5-F1
#
_entry.id   AF-A0A926UTD5-F1
#
_cell.length_a   1.000
_cell.length_b   1.000
_cell.length_c   1.000
_cell.angle_alpha   90.00
_cell.angle_beta   90.00
_cell.angle_gamma   90.00
#
_symmetry.space_group_name_H-M   'P 1'
#
loop_
_entity.id
_entity.type
_entity.pdbx_description
1 polymer ?
#
loop_
_entity_poly.entity_id
_entity_poly.type
_entity_poly.pdbx_seq_one_letter_code
_entity_poly.pdbx_strand_id
1 'polypeptide(L)' 'MSVSLSIEALPAFRKPTKFRGIGKDPLWEIDSSVITGDLQAIQDSPTHISIMPRVTMALEKYEAALANTQKYWERVD' A
#
# COMPACT_ATOMS: atom_id res chain seq x y z
N MET A 1 5.32 -0.98 5.79
CA MET A 1 4.88 -1.64 4.54
C MET A 1 5.05 -0.62 3.42
N SER A 2 5.49 -1.02 2.22
CA SER A 2 5.74 -0.10 1.08
C SER A 2 4.61 -0.20 0.05
N VAL A 3 4.17 0.94 -0.47
CA VAL A 3 3.10 1.08 -1.48
C VAL A 3 3.44 2.20 -2.47
N SER A 4 2.72 2.27 -3.59
CA SER A 4 2.85 3.35 -4.58
C SER A 4 1.69 4.33 -4.49
N LEU A 5 1.93 5.60 -4.86
CA LEU A 5 0.93 6.67 -4.83
C LEU A 5 -0.28 6.39 -5.73
N SER A 6 -0.05 5.73 -6.87
CA SER A 6 -1.09 5.29 -7.78
C SER A 6 -0.60 4.11 -8.63
N ILE A 7 -1.52 3.50 -9.37
CA ILE A 7 -1.20 2.45 -10.33
C ILE A 7 -0.25 2.97 -11.42
N GLU A 8 -0.45 4.19 -11.90
CA GLU A 8 0.37 4.83 -12.95
C GLU A 8 1.82 4.99 -12.51
N ALA A 9 2.03 5.24 -11.22
CA ALA A 9 3.34 5.43 -10.61
C ALA A 9 4.17 4.14 -10.53
N LEU A 10 3.55 2.97 -10.75
CA LEU A 10 4.25 1.68 -10.74
C LEU A 10 5.10 1.49 -12.02
N PRO A 11 6.31 0.90 -11.88
CA PRO A 11 7.10 0.44 -13.03
C PRO A 11 6.34 -0.57 -13.88
N ALA A 12 6.60 -0.60 -15.19
CA ALA A 12 5.89 -1.48 -16.13
C ALA A 12 5.92 -2.98 -15.74
N PHE A 13 7.01 -3.46 -15.16
CA PHE A 13 7.16 -4.86 -14.73
C PHE A 13 6.40 -5.21 -13.44
N ARG A 14 5.88 -4.22 -12.71
CA ARG A 14 4.99 -4.40 -11.55
C ARG A 14 3.52 -4.21 -11.89
N LYS A 15 3.21 -3.69 -13.08
CA LYS A 15 1.83 -3.45 -13.54
C LYS A 15 1.30 -4.65 -14.32
N PRO A 16 0.08 -5.12 -14.04
CA PRO A 16 -0.62 -6.07 -14.90
C PRO A 16 -0.83 -5.55 -16.33
N THR A 17 -1.16 -6.45 -17.27
CA THR A 17 -1.41 -6.13 -18.69
C THR A 17 -2.57 -5.14 -18.89
N LYS A 18 -3.63 -5.25 -18.06
CA LYS A 18 -4.75 -4.30 -18.01
C LYS A 18 -4.31 -2.85 -17.82
N PHE A 19 -3.20 -2.64 -17.12
CA PHE A 19 -2.61 -1.32 -16.85
C PHE A 19 -1.38 -1.03 -17.73
N ARG A 20 -1.33 -1.63 -18.93
CA ARG A 20 -0.24 -1.48 -19.93
C ARG A 20 1.14 -1.89 -19.38
N GLY A 21 1.17 -2.82 -18.43
CA GLY A 21 2.40 -3.40 -17.91
C GLY A 21 2.69 -4.81 -18.42
N ILE A 22 3.75 -5.41 -17.89
CA ILE A 22 4.22 -6.77 -18.18
C ILE A 22 4.34 -7.63 -16.90
N GLY A 23 3.88 -7.11 -15.77
CA GLY A 23 3.85 -7.81 -14.50
C GLY A 23 2.81 -8.92 -14.49
N LYS A 24 3.09 -9.98 -13.72
CA LYS A 24 2.21 -11.15 -13.56
C LYS A 24 1.55 -11.21 -12.18
N ASP A 25 2.06 -10.44 -11.23
CA ASP A 25 1.54 -10.41 -9.86
C ASP A 25 0.20 -9.65 -9.82
N PRO A 26 -0.75 -10.10 -8.98
CA PRO A 26 -2.00 -9.38 -8.79
C PRO A 26 -1.74 -8.01 -8.18
N LEU A 27 -2.59 -7.05 -8.53
CA LEU A 27 -2.46 -5.68 -8.03
C LEU A 27 -3.57 -5.40 -7.03
N TRP A 28 -3.16 -4.85 -5.88
CA TRP A 28 -4.05 -4.46 -4.79
C TRP A 28 -3.94 -2.96 -4.55
N GLU A 29 -5.08 -2.34 -4.28
CA GLU A 29 -5.16 -0.94 -3.91
C GLU A 29 -5.92 -0.75 -2.60
N ILE A 30 -5.72 0.41 -1.97
CA ILE A 30 -6.38 0.81 -0.75
C ILE A 30 -6.58 2.32 -0.78
N ASP A 31 -7.72 2.81 -0.29
CA ASP A 31 -7.90 4.24 -0.04
C ASP A 31 -7.02 4.67 1.14
N SER A 32 -6.16 5.65 0.90
CA SER A 32 -5.32 6.25 1.95
C SER A 32 -6.11 6.77 3.16
N SER A 33 -7.38 7.14 2.99
CA SER A 33 -8.25 7.62 4.07
C SER A 33 -8.46 6.59 5.19
N VAL A 34 -8.34 5.28 4.88
CA VAL A 34 -8.45 4.21 5.86
C VAL A 34 -7.14 3.90 6.60
N ILE A 35 -6.02 4.49 6.17
CA ILE A 35 -4.72 4.41 6.87
C ILE A 35 -4.69 5.44 7.99
N THR A 36 -5.39 5.15 9.07
CA THR A 36 -5.60 6.04 10.22
C THR A 36 -5.29 5.35 11.55
N GLY A 37 -5.49 6.06 12.66
CA GLY A 37 -5.26 5.56 14.02
C GLY A 37 -3.78 5.25 14.28
N ASP A 38 -3.48 3.99 14.57
CA ASP A 38 -2.12 3.50 14.86
C ASP A 38 -1.18 3.56 13.63
N LEU A 39 -1.73 3.72 12.42
CA LEU A 39 -0.96 3.82 11.18
C LEU A 39 -0.96 5.23 10.60
N GLN A 40 0.03 5.49 9.76
CA GLN A 40 0.14 6.65 8.90
C GLN A 40 0.77 6.26 7.56
N ALA A 41 0.34 6.94 6.50
CA ALA A 41 0.97 6.88 5.18
C ALA A 41 1.91 8.07 5.02
N ILE A 42 3.20 7.81 4.84
CA ILE A 42 4.22 8.84 4.62
C ILE A 42 4.73 8.72 3.20
N GLN A 43 4.59 9.78 2.40
CA GLN A 43 5.22 9.86 1.10
C GLN A 43 6.69 10.25 1.28
N ASP A 44 7.61 9.35 0.91
CA ASP A 44 9.06 9.59 1.01
C ASP A 44 9.72 9.88 -0.36
N SER A 45 9.01 9.66 -1.46
CA SER A 45 9.42 10.05 -2.81
C SER A 45 8.21 10.38 -3.69
N PRO A 46 8.39 10.92 -4.91
CA PRO A 46 7.27 11.30 -5.79
C PRO A 46 6.27 10.17 -6.08
N THR A 47 6.70 8.91 -6.01
CA THR A 47 5.87 7.74 -6.34
C THR A 47 5.71 6.75 -5.21
N HIS A 48 6.53 6.84 -4.16
CA HIS A 48 6.61 5.85 -3.09
C HIS A 48 6.03 6.37 -1.78
N ILE A 49 5.28 5.49 -1.11
CA ILE A 49 4.69 5.72 0.20
C ILE A 49 5.06 4.57 1.12
N SER A 50 5.40 4.92 2.36
CA SER A 50 5.60 4.01 3.46
C SER A 50 4.39 4.07 4.40
N ILE A 51 3.69 2.94 4.58
CA ILE A 51 2.74 2.76 5.69
C ILE A 51 3.56 2.39 6.92
N MET A 52 3.48 3.24 7.94
CA MET A 52 4.31 3.19 9.15
C MET A 52 3.47 3.33 10.42
N PRO A 53 3.98 2.90 11.58
CA PRO A 53 3.41 3.27 12.87
C PRO A 53 3.35 4.79 13.03
N ARG A 54 2.24 5.31 13.59
CA ARG A 54 2.11 6.74 13.93
C ARG A 54 2.91 7.14 15.17
N VAL A 55 3.08 6.19 16.09
CA VAL A 55 3.84 6.34 17.33
C VAL A 55 4.68 5.08 17.56
N THR A 56 5.70 5.16 18.41
CA THR A 56 6.45 3.98 18.83
C THR A 56 5.51 2.95 19.46
N MET A 57 5.55 1.71 18.96
CA MET A 57 4.73 0.60 19.43
C MET A 57 5.46 -0.74 19.25
N ALA A 58 4.97 -1.77 19.92
CA ALA A 58 5.44 -3.15 19.73
C ALA A 58 5.17 -3.65 18.30
N LEU A 59 6.01 -4.57 17.81
CA LEU A 59 5.90 -5.11 16.45
C LEU A 59 4.54 -5.79 16.24
N GLU A 60 4.08 -6.57 17.21
CA GLU A 60 2.83 -7.32 17.16
C GLU A 60 1.63 -6.37 17.05
N LYS A 61 1.70 -5.21 17.73
CA LYS A 61 0.65 -4.19 17.62
C LYS A 61 0.63 -3.58 16.22
N TYR A 62 1.80 -3.31 15.63
CA TYR A 62 1.89 -2.80 14.27
C TYR A 62 1.39 -3.83 13.23
N GLU A 63 1.74 -5.11 13.38
CA GLU A 63 1.24 -6.18 12.53
C GLU A 63 -0.28 -6.36 12.65
N ALA A 64 -0.83 -6.29 13.87
CA ALA A 64 -2.29 -6.30 14.06
C ALA A 64 -2.97 -5.08 13.43
N ALA A 65 -2.37 -3.89 13.54
CA ALA A 65 -2.88 -2.68 12.89
C ALA A 65 -2.87 -2.82 11.36
N LEU A 66 -1.81 -3.39 10.78
CA LEU A 66 -1.75 -3.71 9.34
C LEU A 66 -2.82 -4.74 8.96
N ALA A 67 -2.97 -5.82 9.71
CA ALA A 67 -3.97 -6.85 9.45
C ALA A 67 -5.40 -6.29 9.49
N ASN A 68 -5.69 -5.32 10.37
CA ASN A 68 -6.97 -4.64 10.42
C ASN A 68 -7.30 -3.85 9.14
N THR A 69 -6.28 -3.50 8.33
CA THR A 69 -6.50 -2.87 7.03
C THR A 69 -6.91 -3.86 5.93
N GLN A 70 -6.72 -5.17 6.13
CA GLN A 70 -6.86 -6.22 5.11
C GLN A 70 -8.19 -6.15 4.33
N LYS A 71 -9.30 -5.89 5.04
CA LYS A 71 -10.64 -5.83 4.44
C LYS A 71 -10.88 -4.64 3.52
N TYR A 72 -10.00 -3.64 3.53
CA TYR A 72 -10.08 -2.45 2.69
C TYR A 72 -9.17 -2.55 1.46
N TRP A 73 -8.40 -3.63 1.33
CA TRP A 73 -7.60 -3.88 0.14
C TRP A 73 -8.47 -4.50 -0.95
N GLU A 74 -8.50 -3.83 -2.10
CA GLU A 74 -9.26 -4.27 -3.26
C GLU A 74 -8.32 -4.75 -4.36
N ARG A 75 -8.67 -5.88 -4.97
CA ARG A 75 -7.92 -6.41 -6.11
C ARG A 75 -8.41 -5.74 -7.39
N VAL A 76 -7.50 -5.20 -8.19
CA VAL A 76 -7.83 -4.34 -9.34
C VAL A 76 -7.33 -4.83 -10.70
N ASP A 77 -6.57 -5.91 -10.75
CA ASP A 77 -6.16 -6.58 -11.99
C ASP A 77 -7.30 -7.41 -12.62
#